data_AF-A0A8T2MJU4-F1
#
_entry.id   AF-A0A8T2MJU4-F1
#
_cell.length_a   1.000
_cell.length_b   1.000
_cell.length_c   1.000
_cell.angle_alpha   90.00
_cell.angle_beta   90.00
_cell.angle_gamma   90.00
#
_symmetry.space_group_name_H-M   'P 1'
#
loop_
_entity.id
_entity.type
_entity.pdbx_description
1 polymer ?
#
loop_
_entity_poly.entity_id
_entity_poly.type
_entity_poly.pdbx_seq_one_letter_code
_entity_poly.pdbx_strand_id
1 'polypeptide(L)'
;MTDVVPPTALSEIKLRLLCHNDIDSVKLLCGDWFPIEYPDSWYHDITSNRKFFSLAATFKESIVGMIVAEIKSRTKVHKEVGEPGTTVPVSAPALLS
;
A
#
# COMPACT_ATOMS: atom_id res chain seq x y z
N MET A 1 -23.40 -11.21 -17.23
CA MET A 1 -23.54 -10.44 -15.97
C MET A 1 -22.88 -9.11 -16.22
N THR A 2 -23.66 -8.03 -16.35
CA THR A 2 -23.12 -6.68 -16.53
C THR A 2 -22.67 -6.18 -15.17
N ASP A 3 -21.36 -6.11 -14.96
CA ASP A 3 -20.71 -5.56 -13.78
C ASP A 3 -20.91 -4.03 -13.77
N VAL A 4 -22.14 -3.60 -13.50
CA VAL A 4 -22.45 -2.18 -13.34
C VAL A 4 -22.18 -1.88 -11.88
N VAL A 5 -20.93 -1.49 -11.58
CA VAL A 5 -20.60 -0.89 -10.29
C VAL A 5 -21.57 0.27 -10.09
N PRO A 6 -22.43 0.25 -9.06
CA PRO A 6 -23.38 1.32 -8.82
C PRO A 6 -22.61 2.65 -8.70
N PRO A 7 -23.08 3.75 -9.29
CA PRO A 7 -22.40 5.04 -9.18
C PRO A 7 -22.28 5.53 -7.72
N THR A 8 -23.06 4.96 -6.80
CA THR A 8 -22.96 5.19 -5.35
C THR A 8 -21.81 4.43 -4.68
N ALA A 9 -21.15 3.48 -5.35
CA ALA A 9 -20.10 2.66 -4.75
C ALA A 9 -18.95 3.49 -4.20
N LEU A 10 -18.59 4.60 -4.86
CA LEU A 10 -17.54 5.51 -4.37
C LEU A 10 -17.96 6.27 -3.11
N SER A 11 -19.24 6.56 -2.91
CA SER A 11 -19.75 7.21 -1.69
C SER A 11 -19.74 6.28 -0.47
N GLU A 12 -19.69 4.98 -0.69
CA GLU A 12 -19.57 3.96 0.36
C GLU A 12 -18.10 3.64 0.69
N ILE A 13 -17.15 4.11 -0.11
CA ILE A 13 -15.72 3.92 0.17
C ILE A 13 -15.32 4.79 1.36
N LYS A 14 -14.67 4.17 2.34
CA LYS A 14 -14.05 4.84 3.47
C LYS A 14 -12.54 4.72 3.38
N LEU A 15 -11.85 5.75 3.84
CA LEU A 15 -10.40 5.74 3.97
C LEU A 15 -10.04 5.55 5.44
N ARG A 16 -9.14 4.61 5.74
CA ARG A 16 -8.59 4.44 7.08
C ARG A 16 -7.13 4.01 7.00
N LEU A 17 -6.38 4.30 8.07
CA LEU A 17 -5.03 3.76 8.18
C LEU A 17 -5.08 2.23 8.34
N LEU A 18 -4.06 1.56 7.81
CA LEU A 18 -3.84 0.14 8.08
C LEU A 18 -3.52 -0.07 9.56
N CYS A 19 -3.93 -1.22 10.08
CA CYS A 19 -3.59 -1.67 11.42
C CYS A 19 -3.06 -3.10 11.40
N HIS A 20 -2.49 -3.56 12.52
CA HIS A 20 -1.94 -4.91 12.67
C HIS A 20 -2.93 -6.03 12.26
N ASN A 21 -4.22 -5.82 12.47
CA ASN A 21 -5.26 -6.80 12.16
C ASN A 21 -5.51 -6.97 10.65
N ASP A 22 -4.93 -6.09 9.81
CA ASP A 22 -5.08 -6.13 8.35
C ASP A 22 -3.99 -6.98 7.67
N ILE A 23 -2.98 -7.47 8.40
CA ILE A 23 -1.80 -8.15 7.83
C ILE A 23 -2.19 -9.27 6.86
N ASP A 24 -3.11 -10.16 7.25
CA ASP A 24 -3.49 -11.29 6.41
C ASP A 24 -4.24 -10.86 5.14
N SER A 25 -5.09 -9.82 5.26
CA SER A 25 -5.80 -9.25 4.11
C SER A 25 -4.83 -8.57 3.15
N VAL A 26 -3.85 -7.83 3.67
CA VAL A 26 -2.83 -7.15 2.88
C VAL A 26 -1.94 -8.16 2.15
N LYS A 27 -1.52 -9.25 2.82
CA LYS A 27 -0.73 -10.32 2.20
C LYS A 27 -1.44 -10.95 1.00
N LEU A 28 -2.73 -11.27 1.16
CA LEU A 28 -3.53 -11.83 0.08
C LEU A 28 -3.62 -10.86 -1.11
N LEU A 29 -3.99 -9.60 -0.85
CA LEU A 29 -4.10 -8.58 -1.89
C LEU A 29 -2.76 -8.32 -2.59
N CYS A 30 -1.65 -8.27 -1.85
CA CYS A 30 -0.33 -8.10 -2.44
C CYS A 30 0.07 -9.28 -3.33
N GLY A 31 -0.30 -10.51 -2.94
CA GLY A 31 -0.09 -11.71 -3.77
C GLY A 31 -0.88 -11.69 -5.07
N ASP A 32 -2.08 -11.10 -5.06
CA ASP A 32 -2.92 -10.95 -6.26
C ASP A 32 -2.48 -9.76 -7.14
N TRP A 33 -2.01 -8.66 -6.54
CA TRP A 33 -1.68 -7.43 -7.26
C TRP A 33 -0.27 -7.40 -7.84
N PHE A 34 0.69 -8.09 -7.22
CA PHE A 34 2.09 -8.03 -7.60
C PHE A 34 2.70 -9.42 -7.69
N PRO A 35 3.48 -9.72 -8.75
CA PRO A 35 4.20 -10.98 -8.87
C PRO A 35 5.50 -10.98 -8.04
N ILE A 36 5.45 -10.48 -6.80
CA ILE A 36 6.61 -10.35 -5.90
C ILE A 36 6.20 -10.79 -4.49
N GLU A 37 7.02 -11.65 -3.87
CA GLU A 37 6.84 -12.04 -2.47
C GLU A 37 7.58 -11.06 -1.56
N TYR A 38 6.82 -10.39 -0.68
CA TYR A 38 7.38 -9.56 0.37
C TYR A 38 7.61 -10.40 1.66
N PRO A 39 8.65 -10.11 2.45
CA PRO A 39 8.88 -10.80 3.71
C PRO A 39 7.83 -10.42 4.77
N ASP A 40 7.56 -11.31 5.73
CA ASP A 40 6.60 -11.07 6.82
C ASP A 40 6.87 -9.78 7.61
N SER A 41 8.15 -9.45 7.81
CA SER A 41 8.57 -8.22 8.48
C SER A 41 8.10 -6.96 7.76
N TRP A 42 8.04 -7.00 6.42
CA TRP A 42 7.58 -5.86 5.63
C TRP A 42 6.10 -5.59 5.86
N TYR A 43 5.26 -6.62 5.84
CA TYR A 43 3.83 -6.51 6.15
C TYR A 43 3.59 -6.02 7.58
N HIS A 44 4.41 -6.47 8.52
CA HIS A 44 4.34 -6.00 9.91
C HIS A 44 4.71 -4.51 10.01
N ASP A 45 5.76 -4.07 9.30
CA ASP A 45 6.18 -2.68 9.28
C ASP A 45 5.10 -1.77 8.71
N ILE A 46 4.53 -2.08 7.55
CA ILE A 46 3.57 -1.18 6.91
C ILE A 46 2.21 -1.12 7.62
N THR A 47 1.88 -2.10 8.45
CA THR A 47 0.61 -2.14 9.20
C THR A 47 0.73 -1.63 10.64
N SER A 48 1.94 -1.63 11.21
CA SER A 48 2.15 -1.35 12.64
C SER A 48 3.13 -0.21 12.90
N ASN A 49 3.98 0.15 11.94
CA ASN A 49 4.99 1.19 12.10
C ASN A 49 4.47 2.55 11.60
N ARG A 50 4.37 3.53 12.51
CA ARG A 50 3.87 4.89 12.22
C ARG A 50 4.79 5.74 11.34
N LYS A 51 5.98 5.23 11.01
CA LYS A 51 6.88 5.83 10.03
C LYS A 51 6.27 5.82 8.63
N PHE A 52 5.42 4.85 8.34
CA PHE A 52 4.73 4.75 7.07
C PHE A 52 3.36 5.44 7.12
N PHE A 53 3.05 6.14 6.04
CA PHE A 53 1.71 6.56 5.72
C PHE A 53 1.05 5.44 4.91
N SER A 54 0.36 4.56 5.63
CA SER A 54 -0.29 3.37 5.09
C SER A 54 -1.80 3.53 5.15
N LEU A 55 -2.42 3.83 4.01
CA LEU A 55 -3.84 4.15 3.90
C LEU A 55 -4.55 3.10 3.05
N ALA A 56 -5.66 2.56 3.56
CA ALA A 56 -6.53 1.63 2.87
C ALA A 56 -7.85 2.29 2.48
N ALA A 57 -8.32 1.98 1.28
CA ALA A 57 -9.68 2.20 0.85
C ALA A 57 -10.51 0.95 1.17
N THR A 58 -11.57 1.13 1.94
CA THR A 58 -12.48 0.06 2.33
C THR A 58 -13.86 0.26 1.73
N PHE A 59 -14.43 -0.81 1.17
CA PHE A 59 -15.81 -0.88 0.71
C PHE A 59 -16.48 -2.04 1.42
N LYS A 60 -17.57 -1.78 2.15
CA LYS A 60 -18.26 -2.79 2.98
C LYS A 60 -17.31 -3.58 3.88
N GLU A 61 -16.43 -2.86 4.58
CA GLU A 61 -15.41 -3.40 5.50
C GLU A 61 -14.29 -4.23 4.85
N SER A 62 -14.31 -4.44 3.54
CA SER A 62 -13.24 -5.10 2.79
C SER A 62 -12.28 -4.08 2.18
N ILE A 63 -10.98 -4.37 2.24
CA ILE A 63 -9.96 -3.53 1.59
C ILE A 63 -10.03 -3.76 0.08
N VAL A 64 -10.25 -2.68 -0.68
CA VAL A 64 -10.31 -2.71 -2.15
C VAL A 64 -9.11 -2.02 -2.80
N GLY A 65 -8.30 -1.32 -2.01
CA GLY A 65 -7.12 -0.61 -2.47
C GLY A 65 -6.29 -0.14 -1.28
N MET A 66 -4.97 0.04 -1.46
CA MET A 66 -4.14 0.67 -0.45
C MET A 66 -2.98 1.45 -1.07
N ILE A 67 -2.48 2.45 -0.35
CA ILE A 67 -1.24 3.17 -0.64
C ILE A 67 -0.35 3.14 0.59
N VAL A 68 0.92 2.82 0.39
CA VAL A 68 1.93 2.80 1.44
C VAL A 68 3.08 3.70 1.01
N ALA A 69 3.37 4.72 1.81
CA ALA A 69 4.45 5.65 1.55
C ALA A 69 5.29 5.90 2.81
N GLU A 70 6.56 6.23 2.64
CA GLU A 70 7.43 6.67 3.72
C GLU A 70 7.89 8.11 3.48
N ILE A 71 7.66 9.02 4.42
CA ILE A 71 8.16 10.40 4.34
C ILE A 71 9.57 10.43 4.94
N LYS A 72 10.59 10.49 4.08
CA LYS A 72 11.99 10.62 4.48
C LYS A 72 12.52 12.04 4.27
N SER A 73 13.42 12.49 5.15
CA SER A 73 14.19 13.71 4.91
C SER A 73 15.14 13.52 3.72
N ARG A 74 15.38 14.58 2.93
CA ARG A 74 16.15 14.57 1.68
C ARG A 74 17.57 14.00 1.82
N THR A 75 18.15 14.09 3.02
CA THR A 75 19.48 13.54 3.35
C THR A 75 19.53 12.02 3.50
N LYS A 76 18.37 11.33 3.46
CA LYS A 76 18.22 9.88 3.66
C LYS A 76 17.64 9.15 2.43
N VAL A 77 17.73 9.77 1.26
CA VAL A 77 17.35 9.16 -0.02
C VAL A 77 18.41 8.12 -0.40
N HIS A 78 17.97 6.93 -0.80
CA HIS A 78 18.87 5.87 -1.30
C HIS A 78 19.65 6.42 -2.50
N LYS A 79 20.97 6.23 -2.54
CA LYS A 79 21.86 6.86 -3.54
C LYS A 79 21.55 6.49 -5.01
N GLU A 80 20.74 5.45 -5.25
CA GLU A 80 20.29 5.05 -6.59
C GLU A 80 19.16 5.91 -7.18
N VAL A 81 18.54 6.81 -6.39
CA VAL A 81 17.41 7.68 -6.82
C VAL A 81 17.88 9.11 -7.15
N GLY A 82 19.18 9.28 -7.42
CA GLY A 82 19.81 10.56 -7.76
C GLY A 82 19.81 10.91 -9.26
N GLU A 83 19.27 10.04 -10.11
CA GLU A 83 19.19 10.28 -11.56
C GLU A 83 17.81 10.85 -11.93
N PRO A 84 17.74 11.99 -12.65
CA PRO A 84 16.48 12.58 -13.11
C PRO A 84 15.92 11.73 -14.26
N GLY A 85 15.20 10.66 -13.93
CA GLY A 85 14.57 9.82 -14.95
C GLY A 85 13.92 8.53 -14.47
N THR A 86 14.22 8.04 -13.26
CA THR A 86 13.65 6.76 -12.80
C THR A 86 12.33 7.00 -12.07
N THR A 87 11.23 6.93 -12.81
CA THR A 87 9.90 6.74 -12.21
C THR A 87 9.82 5.33 -11.63
N VAL A 88 10.21 5.15 -10.37
CA VAL A 88 9.78 3.97 -9.62
C VAL A 88 8.26 4.05 -9.47
N PRO A 89 7.49 2.98 -9.76
CA PRO A 89 6.07 3.01 -9.51
C PRO A 89 5.86 3.28 -8.02
N VAL A 90 5.15 4.36 -7.72
CA VAL A 90 4.80 4.83 -6.36
C VAL A 90 4.04 3.75 -5.55
N SER A 91 3.66 2.65 -6.21
CA SER A 91 2.92 1.51 -5.67
C SER A 91 3.77 0.29 -5.35
N ALA A 92 5.04 0.22 -5.78
CA ALA A 92 5.96 -0.82 -5.34
C ALA A 92 6.76 -0.27 -4.16
N PRO A 93 6.60 -0.83 -2.95
CA PRO A 93 7.42 -0.44 -1.83
C PRO A 93 8.83 -0.88 -2.16
N ALA A 94 9.71 0.09 -2.42
CA ALA A 94 11.13 -0.15 -2.57
C ALA A 94 11.59 -1.01 -1.39
N LEU A 95 12.11 -2.20 -1.70
CA LEU A 95 12.66 -3.14 -0.73
C LEU A 95 13.63 -2.36 0.17
N LEU A 96 13.19 -2.08 1.40
CA LEU A 96 14.01 -1.45 2.42
C LEU A 96 15.06 -2.48 2.83
N SER A 97 16.25 -2.40 2.20
CA SER A 97 17.49 -2.93 2.74
C SER A 97 18.21 -1.89 3.59
#